data_AF-A0A7Y3TWE3-F1
#
_entry.id   AF-A0A7Y3TWE3-F1
#
_cell.length_a   1.000
_cell.length_b   1.000
_cell.length_c   1.000
_cell.angle_alpha   90.00
_cell.angle_beta   90.00
_cell.angle_gamma   90.00
#
_symmetry.space_group_name_H-M   'P 1'
#
loop_
_entity.id
_entity.type
_entity.pdbx_description
1 polymer ?
#
loop_
_entity_poly.entity_id
_entity_poly.type
_entity_poly.pdbx_seq_one_letter_code
_entity_poly.pdbx_strand_id
1 'polypeptide(L)'
;MPLPKHVLTTACIALLSLSVSTANAEDAKRDVAELSTPIVMLTPVVAKNAQELELNTEQQAALDDWLANSPAVREALEDRVIVQRGELRNMILEGADPQARAEKAAYIGQLESELLMMRSNCTDHWRDVLNEEQFAKVLELAGS
;
A
#
# COMPACT_ATOMS: atom_id res chain seq x y z
N MET A 1 -32.11 -7.11 77.59
CA MET A 1 -31.67 -5.72 77.30
C MET A 1 -30.14 -5.71 77.34
N PRO A 2 -29.41 -5.04 76.43
CA PRO A 2 -29.86 -4.06 75.44
C PRO A 2 -29.49 -4.39 73.97
N LEU A 3 -30.26 -3.82 73.05
CA LEU A 3 -29.91 -3.59 71.64
C LEU A 3 -29.04 -2.33 71.52
N PRO A 4 -28.17 -2.26 70.50
CA PRO A 4 -27.96 -1.02 69.75
C PRO A 4 -28.17 -1.26 68.24
N LYS A 5 -29.08 -0.53 67.58
CA LYS A 5 -28.96 0.82 67.00
C LYS A 5 -28.17 0.86 65.69
N HIS A 6 -28.95 0.95 64.60
CA HIS A 6 -28.74 1.61 63.30
C HIS A 6 -27.35 1.44 62.63
N VAL A 7 -27.30 1.04 61.37
CA VAL A 7 -27.28 2.01 60.27
C VAL A 7 -27.73 1.34 58.96
N LEU A 8 -28.59 2.07 58.27
CA LEU A 8 -29.07 1.89 56.92
C LEU A 8 -27.91 2.07 55.92
N THR A 9 -27.63 1.09 55.07
CA THR A 9 -26.75 1.31 53.90
C THR A 9 -27.40 0.75 52.64
N THR A 10 -27.95 1.69 51.88
CA THR A 10 -28.37 1.62 50.49
C THR A 10 -27.26 1.05 49.61
N ALA A 11 -27.50 -0.08 48.94
CA ALA A 11 -26.62 -0.59 47.91
C ALA A 11 -27.19 -0.24 46.52
N CYS A 12 -26.66 0.83 45.93
CA CYS A 12 -26.88 1.17 44.53
C CYS A 12 -26.24 0.09 43.64
N ILE A 13 -27.05 -0.61 42.86
CA ILE A 13 -26.59 -1.53 41.82
C ILE A 13 -26.12 -0.67 40.64
N ALA A 14 -24.80 -0.57 40.46
CA ALA A 14 -24.19 0.10 39.32
C ALA A 14 -24.34 -0.79 38.07
N LEU A 15 -25.06 -0.28 37.06
CA LEU A 15 -25.14 -0.84 35.72
C LEU A 15 -23.77 -0.67 35.03
N LEU A 16 -23.05 -1.78 34.86
CA LEU A 16 -21.86 -1.85 34.00
C LEU A 16 -22.31 -1.84 32.52
N SER A 17 -22.29 -0.66 31.91
CA SER A 17 -22.37 -0.51 30.46
C SER A 17 -21.04 -0.93 29.83
N LEU A 18 -21.01 -2.09 29.18
CA LEU A 18 -19.94 -2.48 28.25
C LEU A 18 -19.97 -1.53 27.05
N SER A 19 -19.12 -0.50 27.06
CA SER A 19 -18.77 0.25 25.86
C SER A 19 -17.85 -0.61 25.00
N VAL A 20 -18.40 -1.22 23.95
CA VAL A 20 -17.59 -1.73 22.83
C VAL A 20 -16.98 -0.52 22.14
N SER A 21 -15.72 -0.23 22.45
CA SER A 21 -14.93 0.72 21.68
C SER A 21 -14.70 0.13 20.31
N THR A 22 -15.43 0.61 19.30
CA THR A 22 -15.02 0.47 17.90
C THR A 22 -13.71 1.21 17.75
N ALA A 23 -12.59 0.50 17.77
CA ALA A 23 -11.32 1.06 17.35
C ALA A 23 -11.49 1.50 15.90
N ASN A 24 -11.50 2.81 15.67
CA ASN A 24 -11.31 3.34 14.34
C ASN A 24 -9.94 2.87 13.89
N ALA A 25 -9.90 1.93 12.95
CA ALA A 25 -8.69 1.68 12.17
C ALA A 25 -8.49 2.94 11.33
N GLU A 26 -7.72 3.90 11.85
CA GLU A 26 -7.07 4.86 10.97
C GLU A 26 -6.14 4.03 10.08
N ASP A 27 -6.33 4.11 8.76
CA ASP A 27 -5.43 3.51 7.78
C ASP A 27 -4.03 4.07 8.04
N ALA A 28 -3.21 3.30 8.75
CA ALA A 28 -1.84 3.67 9.02
C ALA A 28 -1.15 3.82 7.66
N LYS A 29 -0.72 5.05 7.34
CA LYS A 29 -0.01 5.32 6.09
C LYS A 29 1.16 4.35 5.97
N ARG A 30 1.16 3.52 4.93
CA ARG A 30 2.24 2.57 4.65
C ARG A 30 3.58 3.29 4.60
N ASP A 31 4.54 2.81 5.38
CA ASP A 31 5.92 3.30 5.33
C ASP A 31 6.68 2.60 4.20
N VAL A 32 6.84 3.32 3.10
CA VAL A 32 7.57 2.87 1.91
C VAL A 32 8.89 3.62 1.72
N ALA A 33 9.40 4.27 2.77
CA ALA A 33 10.59 5.13 2.69
C ALA A 33 11.86 4.37 2.25
N GLU A 34 11.92 3.06 2.46
CA GLU A 34 13.05 2.23 2.03
C GLU A 34 13.00 1.81 0.55
N LEU A 35 11.90 2.08 -0.14
CA LEU A 35 11.76 1.76 -1.56
C LEU A 35 12.34 2.85 -2.43
N SER A 36 12.89 2.46 -3.59
CA SER A 36 13.29 3.42 -4.61
C SER A 36 12.08 4.16 -5.15
N THR A 37 12.26 5.44 -5.50
CA THR A 37 11.25 6.20 -6.22
C THR A 37 10.89 5.52 -7.53
N PRO A 38 9.60 5.43 -7.90
CA PRO A 38 9.20 4.86 -9.18
C PRO A 38 9.86 5.57 -10.37
N ILE A 39 10.29 4.79 -11.37
CA ILE A 39 10.92 5.33 -12.58
C ILE A 39 9.92 5.99 -13.55
N VAL A 40 8.69 5.46 -13.60
CA VAL A 40 7.59 5.93 -14.46
C VAL A 40 6.27 5.74 -13.71
N MET A 41 5.37 6.72 -13.81
CA MET A 41 4.07 6.74 -13.12
C MET A 41 2.95 7.30 -14.01
N LEU A 42 2.52 6.54 -15.03
CA LEU A 42 1.48 7.00 -15.95
C LEU A 42 0.06 6.78 -15.44
N THR A 43 -0.23 5.70 -14.69
CA THR A 43 -1.60 5.44 -14.20
C THR A 43 -2.24 6.61 -13.46
N PRO A 44 -1.56 7.32 -12.53
CA PRO A 44 -2.16 8.49 -11.88
C PRO A 44 -2.41 9.65 -12.85
N VAL A 45 -1.59 9.80 -13.90
CA VAL A 45 -1.76 10.82 -14.93
C VAL A 45 -2.99 10.51 -15.77
N VAL A 46 -3.17 9.26 -16.20
CA VAL A 46 -4.37 8.81 -16.91
C VAL A 46 -5.61 9.03 -16.04
N ALA A 47 -5.58 8.58 -14.78
CA ALA A 47 -6.71 8.69 -13.87
C ALA A 47 -7.13 10.15 -13.61
N LYS A 48 -6.14 11.05 -13.40
CA LYS A 48 -6.41 12.46 -13.13
C LYS A 48 -6.94 13.22 -14.35
N ASN A 49 -6.59 12.78 -15.56
CA ASN A 49 -6.88 13.49 -16.79
C ASN A 49 -7.82 12.72 -17.73
N ALA A 50 -8.55 11.71 -17.25
CA ALA A 50 -9.43 10.87 -18.06
C ALA A 50 -10.42 11.67 -18.94
N GLN A 51 -10.94 12.80 -18.41
CA GLN A 51 -11.81 13.69 -19.18
C GLN A 51 -11.05 14.44 -20.30
N GLU A 52 -9.86 14.97 -20.02
CA GLU A 52 -9.03 15.67 -21.00
C GLU A 52 -8.49 14.72 -22.08
N LEU A 53 -8.28 13.46 -21.72
CA LEU A 53 -7.90 12.38 -22.64
C LEU A 53 -9.09 11.86 -23.46
N GLU A 54 -10.30 12.35 -23.19
CA GLU A 54 -11.54 11.92 -23.85
C GLU A 54 -11.68 10.40 -23.89
N LEU A 55 -11.41 9.72 -22.76
CA LEU A 55 -11.47 8.26 -22.70
C LEU A 55 -12.86 7.78 -23.12
N ASN A 56 -12.91 6.85 -24.07
CA ASN A 56 -14.15 6.20 -24.45
C ASN A 56 -14.60 5.18 -23.38
N THR A 57 -15.79 4.61 -23.55
CA THR A 57 -16.36 3.65 -22.58
C THR A 57 -15.45 2.45 -22.29
N GLU A 58 -14.77 1.90 -23.30
CA GLU A 58 -13.88 0.75 -23.13
C GLU A 58 -12.62 1.13 -22.36
N GLN A 59 -12.04 2.29 -22.67
CA GLN A 59 -10.86 2.83 -22.00
C GLN A 59 -11.15 3.21 -20.56
N GLN A 60 -12.33 3.78 -20.28
CA GLN A 60 -12.77 4.08 -18.93
C GLN A 60 -12.94 2.79 -18.12
N ALA A 61 -13.54 1.75 -18.70
CA ALA A 61 -13.67 0.45 -18.03
C ALA A 61 -12.30 -0.18 -17.73
N ALA A 62 -11.34 -0.07 -18.67
CA ALA A 62 -9.97 -0.52 -18.45
C ALA A 62 -9.28 0.26 -17.32
N LEU A 63 -9.51 1.58 -17.25
CA LEU A 63 -9.01 2.42 -16.15
C LEU A 63 -9.58 2.01 -14.80
N ASP A 64 -10.89 1.80 -14.72
CA ASP A 64 -11.56 1.41 -13.48
C ASP A 64 -11.06 0.04 -13.00
N ASP A 65 -10.94 -0.93 -13.90
CA ASP A 65 -10.40 -2.26 -13.59
C ASP A 65 -8.94 -2.19 -13.12
N TRP A 66 -8.13 -1.39 -13.80
CA TRP A 66 -6.72 -1.23 -13.43
C TRP A 66 -6.57 -0.60 -12.04
N LEU A 67 -7.38 0.42 -11.72
CA LEU A 67 -7.38 1.06 -10.40
C LEU A 67 -7.89 0.15 -9.29
N ALA A 68 -8.80 -0.78 -9.61
CA ALA A 68 -9.31 -1.75 -8.64
C ALA A 68 -8.31 -2.85 -8.31
N ASN A 69 -7.53 -3.32 -9.30
CA ASN A 69 -6.75 -4.56 -9.15
C ASN A 69 -5.23 -4.33 -9.03
N SER A 70 -4.66 -3.48 -9.88
CA SER A 70 -3.21 -3.34 -10.01
C SER A 70 -2.50 -2.75 -8.78
N PRO A 71 -3.09 -1.79 -8.03
CA PRO A 71 -2.47 -1.29 -6.80
C PRO A 71 -2.16 -2.37 -5.79
N ALA A 72 -3.09 -3.29 -5.52
CA ALA A 72 -2.91 -4.34 -4.53
C ALA A 72 -1.76 -5.30 -4.90
N VAL A 73 -1.63 -5.64 -6.19
CA VAL A 73 -0.55 -6.50 -6.68
C VAL A 73 0.81 -5.85 -6.48
N ARG A 74 0.94 -4.58 -6.85
CA ARG A 74 2.14 -3.79 -6.64
C ARG A 74 2.49 -3.69 -5.15
N GLU A 75 1.51 -3.31 -4.36
CA GLU A 75 1.63 -3.08 -2.93
C GLU A 75 2.12 -4.31 -2.18
N ALA A 76 1.65 -5.50 -2.56
CA ALA A 76 2.12 -6.77 -2.01
C ALA A 76 3.60 -7.06 -2.34
N LEU A 77 4.08 -6.67 -3.53
CA LEU A 77 5.48 -6.80 -3.90
C LEU A 77 6.35 -5.77 -3.14
N GLU A 78 5.87 -4.53 -3.03
CA GLU A 78 6.51 -3.45 -2.26
C GLU A 78 6.69 -3.86 -0.78
N ASP A 79 5.66 -4.42 -0.15
CA ASP A 79 5.73 -4.92 1.23
C ASP A 79 6.74 -6.06 1.38
N ARG A 80 6.79 -6.97 0.39
CA ARG A 80 7.77 -8.04 0.39
C ARG A 80 9.19 -7.48 0.36
N VAL A 81 9.48 -6.52 -0.50
CA VAL A 81 10.81 -5.88 -0.57
C VAL A 81 11.18 -5.27 0.78
N ILE A 82 10.27 -4.52 1.42
CA ILE A 82 10.51 -3.90 2.74
C ILE A 82 10.85 -4.96 3.78
N VAL A 83 10.05 -6.03 3.87
CA VAL A 83 10.29 -7.14 4.81
C VAL A 83 11.67 -7.75 4.58
N GLN A 84 12.02 -8.05 3.32
CA GLN A 84 13.30 -8.68 3.00
C GLN A 84 14.50 -7.78 3.33
N ARG A 85 14.37 -6.47 3.12
CA ARG A 85 15.40 -5.48 3.51
C ARG A 85 15.55 -5.39 5.02
N GLY A 86 14.43 -5.42 5.76
CA GLY A 86 14.44 -5.51 7.22
C GLY A 86 15.16 -6.77 7.73
N GLU A 87 14.90 -7.91 7.11
CA GLU A 87 15.57 -9.17 7.44
C GLU A 87 17.08 -9.11 7.13
N LEU A 88 17.48 -8.57 5.97
CA LEU A 88 18.91 -8.39 5.65
C LEU A 88 19.60 -7.47 6.65
N ARG A 89 18.94 -6.38 7.08
CA ARG A 89 19.46 -5.48 8.11
C ARG A 89 19.73 -6.23 9.40
N ASN A 90 18.79 -7.05 9.87
CA ASN A 90 18.98 -7.85 11.07
C ASN A 90 20.13 -8.84 10.91
N MET A 91 20.22 -9.55 9.77
CA MET A 91 21.33 -10.45 9.47
C MET A 91 22.70 -9.74 9.52
N ILE A 92 22.78 -8.50 9.06
CA ILE A 92 24.00 -7.69 9.13
C ILE A 92 24.34 -7.34 10.59
N LEU A 93 23.36 -6.87 11.37
CA LEU A 93 23.55 -6.45 12.76
C LEU A 93 23.92 -7.63 13.68
N GLU A 94 23.38 -8.81 13.40
CA GLU A 94 23.64 -10.05 14.16
C GLU A 94 24.95 -10.75 13.73
N GLY A 95 25.63 -10.24 12.70
CA GLY A 95 26.88 -10.83 12.21
C GLY A 95 26.69 -12.17 11.51
N ALA A 96 25.57 -12.36 10.81
CA ALA A 96 25.29 -13.57 10.04
C ALA A 96 26.37 -13.84 8.96
N ASP A 97 26.43 -15.10 8.51
CA ASP A 97 27.36 -15.57 7.49
C ASP A 97 27.39 -14.64 6.26
N PRO A 98 28.57 -14.23 5.75
CA PRO A 98 28.69 -13.39 4.56
C PRO A 98 27.97 -13.94 3.32
N GLN A 99 28.02 -15.26 3.08
CA GLN A 99 27.38 -15.92 1.96
C GLN A 99 25.85 -15.84 2.08
N ALA A 100 25.30 -16.10 3.28
CA ALA A 100 23.87 -16.00 3.52
C ALA A 100 23.37 -14.55 3.30
N ARG A 101 24.15 -13.55 3.72
CA ARG A 101 23.83 -12.14 3.45
C ARG A 101 23.88 -11.80 1.96
N ALA A 102 24.84 -12.35 1.22
CA ALA A 102 24.95 -12.14 -0.22
C ALA A 102 23.76 -12.75 -0.98
N GLU A 103 23.33 -13.95 -0.62
CA GLU A 103 22.15 -14.61 -1.19
C GLU A 103 20.87 -13.80 -0.92
N LYS A 104 20.72 -13.31 0.32
CA LYS A 104 19.60 -12.43 0.69
C LYS A 104 19.59 -11.14 -0.12
N ALA A 105 20.75 -10.50 -0.28
CA ALA A 105 20.88 -9.29 -1.08
C ALA A 105 20.54 -9.55 -2.56
N ALA A 106 20.97 -10.68 -3.12
CA ALA A 106 20.63 -11.07 -4.48
C ALA A 106 19.11 -11.27 -4.65
N TYR A 107 18.45 -11.90 -3.68
CA TYR A 107 16.99 -12.06 -3.70
C TYR A 107 16.25 -10.73 -3.63
N ILE A 108 16.69 -9.79 -2.77
CA ILE A 108 16.14 -8.42 -2.75
C ILE A 108 16.29 -7.76 -4.12
N GLY A 109 17.46 -7.88 -4.75
CA GLY A 109 17.70 -7.34 -6.09
C GLY A 109 16.77 -7.91 -7.17
N GLN A 110 16.38 -9.18 -7.06
CA GLN A 110 15.37 -9.78 -7.96
C GLN A 110 14.01 -9.14 -7.75
N LEU A 111 13.55 -8.99 -6.50
CA LEU A 111 12.26 -8.36 -6.19
C LEU A 111 12.21 -6.88 -6.61
N GLU A 112 13.30 -6.13 -6.38
CA GLU A 112 13.40 -4.74 -6.86
C GLU A 112 13.37 -4.67 -8.39
N SER A 113 14.01 -5.63 -9.08
CA SER A 113 13.92 -5.74 -10.55
C SER A 113 12.49 -6.02 -11.01
N GLU A 114 11.76 -6.92 -10.33
CA GLU A 114 10.34 -7.17 -10.61
C GLU A 114 9.49 -5.91 -10.44
N LEU A 115 9.75 -5.12 -9.38
CA LEU A 115 9.02 -3.87 -9.15
C LEU A 115 9.27 -2.84 -10.25
N LEU A 116 10.51 -2.72 -10.74
CA LEU A 116 10.84 -1.87 -11.89
C LEU A 116 10.13 -2.34 -13.16
N MET A 117 10.13 -3.65 -13.43
CA MET A 117 9.45 -4.20 -14.59
C MET A 117 7.93 -4.06 -14.51
N MET A 118 7.34 -4.09 -13.31
CA MET A 118 5.92 -3.78 -13.14
C MET A 118 5.60 -2.35 -13.61
N ARG A 119 6.49 -1.38 -13.39
CA ARG A 119 6.30 0.00 -13.92
C ARG A 119 6.40 0.07 -15.44
N SER A 120 7.27 -0.74 -16.04
CA SER A 120 7.32 -0.93 -17.49
C SER A 120 5.98 -1.46 -17.99
N ASN A 121 5.49 -2.55 -17.39
CA ASN A 121 4.22 -3.17 -17.79
C ASN A 121 3.02 -2.23 -17.61
N CYS A 122 3.01 -1.36 -16.58
CA CYS A 122 2.00 -0.31 -16.46
C CYS A 122 2.02 0.65 -17.65
N THR A 123 3.19 0.97 -18.18
CA THR A 123 3.34 1.85 -19.34
C THR A 123 2.86 1.16 -20.61
N ASP A 124 3.22 -0.10 -20.79
CA ASP A 124 2.79 -0.91 -21.95
C ASP A 124 1.27 -1.09 -21.96
N HIS A 125 0.65 -1.34 -20.79
CA HIS A 125 -0.81 -1.39 -20.67
C HIS A 125 -1.48 -0.11 -21.19
N TRP A 126 -1.02 1.07 -20.80
CA TRP A 126 -1.60 2.33 -21.29
C TRP A 126 -1.33 2.57 -22.76
N ARG A 127 -0.20 2.10 -23.28
CA ARG A 127 0.10 2.16 -24.70
C ARG A 127 -0.85 1.31 -25.53
N ASP A 128 -1.30 0.18 -24.99
CA ASP A 128 -2.24 -0.73 -25.66
C ASP A 128 -3.70 -0.27 -25.53
N VAL A 129 -4.08 0.33 -24.40
CA VAL A 129 -5.46 0.80 -24.13
C VAL A 129 -5.75 2.14 -24.82
N LEU A 130 -4.79 3.05 -24.82
CA LEU A 130 -4.95 4.38 -25.40
C LEU A 130 -4.59 4.37 -26.87
N ASN A 131 -5.20 5.27 -27.65
CA ASN A 131 -4.71 5.54 -28.99
C ASN A 131 -3.40 6.35 -28.94
N GLU A 132 -2.71 6.47 -30.07
CA GLU A 132 -1.42 7.13 -30.16
C GLU A 132 -1.45 8.60 -29.68
N GLU A 133 -2.50 9.35 -30.02
CA GLU A 133 -2.67 10.75 -29.63
C GLU A 133 -2.89 10.89 -28.11
N GLN A 134 -3.76 10.06 -27.55
CA GLN A 134 -4.03 10.01 -26.11
C GLN A 134 -2.78 9.62 -25.33
N PHE A 135 -2.04 8.61 -25.79
CA PHE A 135 -0.81 8.19 -25.13
C PHE A 135 0.27 9.28 -25.19
N ALA A 136 0.42 9.96 -26.34
CA ALA A 136 1.31 11.11 -26.46
C ALA A 136 0.91 12.23 -25.49
N LYS A 137 -0.39 12.50 -25.33
CA LYS A 137 -0.89 13.48 -24.37
C LYS A 137 -0.59 13.10 -22.93
N VAL A 138 -0.67 11.82 -22.58
CA VAL A 138 -0.27 11.31 -21.25
C VAL A 138 1.21 11.59 -20.98
N LEU A 139 2.10 11.39 -21.95
CA LEU A 139 3.53 11.68 -21.78
C LEU A 139 3.77 13.19 -21.57
N GLU A 140 3.10 14.05 -22.33
CA GLU A 140 3.15 15.50 -22.15
C GLU A 140 2.73 15.90 -20.72
N LEU A 141 1.59 15.38 -20.26
CA LEU A 141 1.05 15.64 -18.92
C LEU A 141 1.95 15.08 -17.80
N ALA A 142 2.71 14.01 -18.09
CA ALA A 142 3.68 13.42 -17.17
C ALA A 142 5.03 14.16 -17.17
N GLY A 143 5.27 15.10 -18.11
CA GLY A 143 6.54 15.78 -18.30
C GLY A 143 7.66 14.84 -18.75
N SER A 144 7.33 13.80 -19.54
CA SER A 144 8.24 12.77 -20.05
C SER A 144 8.52 12.92 -21.54
#